data_AF-A0A497BJ73-F1
#
_entry.id   AF-A0A497BJ73-F1
#
_cell.length_a   1.000
_cell.length_b   1.000
_cell.length_c   1.000
_cell.angle_alpha   90.00
_cell.angle_beta   90.00
_cell.angle_gamma   90.00
#
_symmetry.space_group_name_H-M   'P 1'
#
loop_
_entity.id
_entity.type
_entity.pdbx_description
1 polymer ?
#
loop_
_entity_poly.entity_id
_entity_poly.type
_entity_poly.pdbx_seq_one_letter_code
_entity_poly.pdbx_strand_id
1 'polypeptide(L)'
;GYLIWHLWPDYRVFVDGRTDLYGDEFLRQYLSVRSGRPGFEETLAAYDVNLVLTYPDDALSAQLACAGGWEEAYRDEVAVIWVREEAGQ
;
A
#
# COMPACT_ATOMS: atom_id res chain seq x y z
N GLY A 1 -11.22 4.51 6.73
CA GLY A 1 -11.91 5.03 7.93
C GLY A 1 -11.02 4.96 9.16
N TYR A 2 -10.89 3.79 9.78
CA TYR A 2 -10.17 3.61 11.05
C TYR A 2 -8.76 4.21 11.09
N LEU A 3 -7.92 3.94 10.07
CA LEU A 3 -6.54 4.46 10.03
C LEU A 3 -6.47 5.99 10.00
N ILE A 4 -7.36 6.66 9.25
CA ILE A 4 -7.45 8.12 9.26
C ILE A 4 -7.82 8.61 10.67
N TRP A 5 -8.79 7.97 11.31
CA TRP A 5 -9.25 8.38 12.64
C TRP A 5 -8.16 8.25 13.71
N HIS A 6 -7.32 7.20 13.64
CA HIS A 6 -6.30 6.94 14.66
C HIS A 6 -4.94 7.58 14.40
N LEU A 7 -4.56 7.78 13.14
CA LEU A 7 -3.18 8.09 12.76
C LEU A 7 -3.01 9.44 12.08
N TRP A 8 -4.09 10.16 11.78
CA TRP A 8 -4.00 11.52 11.24
C TRP A 8 -3.53 12.50 12.34
N PRO A 9 -2.65 13.48 12.02
CA PRO A 9 -2.12 13.83 10.70
C PRO A 9 -0.83 13.10 10.29
N ASP A 10 -0.23 12.35 11.21
CA ASP A 10 1.11 11.80 11.04
C ASP A 10 1.18 10.77 9.90
N TYR A 11 0.12 9.99 9.70
CA TYR A 11 -0.03 9.07 8.58
C TYR A 11 -1.25 9.41 7.72
N ARG A 12 -0.99 9.61 6.43
CA ARG A 12 -2.02 9.85 5.41
C ARG A 12 -2.31 8.56 4.67
N VAL A 13 -3.59 8.22 4.50
CA VAL A 13 -3.97 7.03 3.74
C VAL A 13 -3.97 7.33 2.25
N PHE A 14 -3.58 6.33 1.45
CA PHE A 14 -3.60 6.42 -0.01
C PHE A 14 -5.03 6.41 -0.57
N VAL A 15 -5.89 5.53 -0.04
CA VAL A 15 -7.32 5.44 -0.39
C VAL A 15 -8.12 4.97 0.82
N ASP A 16 -9.40 5.34 0.90
CA ASP A 16 -10.32 4.80 1.89
C ASP A 16 -11.73 4.55 1.30
N GLY A 17 -12.65 4.06 2.14
CA GLY A 17 -13.99 3.65 1.73
C GLY A 17 -14.90 4.76 1.21
N ARG A 18 -14.50 6.03 1.29
CA ARG A 18 -15.19 7.18 0.67
C ARG A 18 -14.93 7.26 -0.84
N THR A 19 -15.10 6.15 -1.55
CA THR A 19 -14.69 6.01 -2.96
C THR A 19 -15.39 6.99 -3.90
N ASP A 20 -16.59 7.44 -3.56
CA ASP A 20 -17.36 8.48 -4.26
C ASP A 20 -16.66 9.85 -4.31
N LEU A 21 -15.69 10.09 -3.42
CA LEU A 21 -14.86 11.29 -3.41
C LEU A 21 -13.65 11.19 -4.34
N TYR A 22 -13.40 10.03 -4.94
CA TYR A 22 -12.26 9.77 -5.83
C TYR A 22 -12.73 9.64 -7.28
N GLY A 23 -11.93 10.15 -8.21
CA GLY A 23 -12.19 9.98 -9.64
C GLY A 23 -11.92 8.55 -10.13
N ASP A 24 -12.63 8.13 -11.18
CA ASP A 24 -12.48 6.81 -11.80
C ASP A 24 -11.04 6.43 -12.15
N GLU A 25 -10.27 7.38 -12.67
CA GLU A 25 -8.88 7.16 -13.07
C GLU A 25 -8.02 6.73 -11.88
N PHE A 26 -8.13 7.46 -10.77
CA PHE A 26 -7.42 7.14 -9.53
C PHE A 26 -7.85 5.78 -8.97
N LEU A 27 -9.15 5.48 -8.96
CA LEU A 27 -9.64 4.19 -8.48
C LEU A 27 -9.13 3.03 -9.33
N ARG A 28 -9.00 3.20 -10.66
CA ARG A 28 -8.39 2.18 -11.54
C ARG A 28 -6.91 1.98 -11.24
N GLN A 29 -6.15 3.05 -10.97
CA GLN A 29 -4.75 2.94 -10.55
C GLN A 29 -4.63 2.18 -9.23
N TYR A 30 -5.44 2.53 -8.24
CA TYR A 30 -5.49 1.80 -6.97
C TYR A 30 -5.81 0.31 -7.16
N LEU A 31 -6.79 -0.03 -7.99
CA LEU A 31 -7.13 -1.43 -8.26
C LEU A 31 -5.99 -2.19 -8.96
N SER A 32 -5.21 -1.51 -9.82
CA SER A 32 -4.02 -2.08 -10.44
C SER A 32 -2.93 -2.40 -9.40
N VAL A 33 -2.67 -1.45 -8.49
CA VAL A 33 -1.72 -1.64 -7.37
C VAL A 33 -2.18 -2.77 -6.45
N ARG A 34 -3.44 -2.76 -6.01
CA ARG A 34 -4.01 -3.80 -5.15
C ARG A 34 -3.89 -5.20 -5.75
N SER A 35 -3.95 -5.29 -7.09
CA SER A 35 -3.83 -6.55 -7.81
C SER A 35 -2.38 -6.98 -8.05
N GLY A 36 -1.38 -6.21 -7.61
CA GLY A 36 0.03 -6.49 -7.85
C GLY A 36 0.40 -6.52 -9.33
N ARG A 37 -0.29 -5.76 -10.18
CA ARG A 37 -0.01 -5.74 -11.62
C ARG A 37 1.29 -4.99 -11.91
N PRO A 38 1.98 -5.26 -13.04
CA PRO A 38 3.10 -4.45 -13.50
C PRO A 38 2.75 -2.95 -13.47
N GLY A 39 3.67 -2.12 -12.97
CA GLY A 39 3.40 -0.69 -12.73
C GLY A 39 3.08 -0.33 -11.26
N PHE A 40 2.95 -1.32 -10.37
CA PHE A 40 2.58 -1.04 -8.98
C PHE A 40 3.69 -0.32 -8.22
N GLU A 41 4.96 -0.69 -8.43
CA GLU A 41 6.12 -0.07 -7.77
C GLU A 41 6.23 1.41 -8.14
N GLU A 42 6.05 1.72 -9.42
CA GLU A 42 6.06 3.10 -9.94
C GLU A 42 4.91 3.92 -9.36
N THR A 43 3.74 3.31 -9.17
CA THR A 43 2.60 3.98 -8.55
C THR A 43 2.89 4.25 -7.07
N LEU A 44 3.36 3.25 -6.31
CA LEU A 44 3.71 3.42 -4.90
C LEU A 44 4.80 4.50 -4.72
N ALA A 45 5.80 4.52 -5.61
CA ALA A 45 6.86 5.53 -5.62
C ALA A 45 6.34 6.93 -5.97
N ALA A 46 5.47 7.05 -6.98
CA ALA A 46 4.91 8.35 -7.40
C ALA A 46 4.10 9.05 -6.31
N TYR A 47 3.47 8.28 -5.42
CA TYR A 47 2.72 8.79 -4.28
C TYR A 47 3.52 8.80 -2.97
N ASP A 48 4.82 8.48 -3.02
CA ASP A 48 5.72 8.37 -1.87
C ASP A 48 5.15 7.48 -0.74
N VAL A 49 4.58 6.35 -1.14
CA VAL A 49 4.07 5.37 -0.18
C VAL A 49 5.26 4.72 0.52
N ASN A 50 5.21 4.71 1.85
CA ASN A 50 6.24 4.14 2.72
C ASN A 50 5.71 2.98 3.59
N LEU A 51 4.39 2.76 3.61
CA LEU A 51 3.74 1.70 4.36
C LEU A 51 2.60 1.10 3.53
N VAL A 52 2.55 -0.23 3.44
CA VAL A 52 1.45 -0.96 2.82
C VAL A 52 0.89 -1.97 3.80
N LEU A 53 -0.43 -1.94 4.00
CA LEU A 53 -1.18 -2.91 4.80
C LEU A 53 -2.00 -3.79 3.85
N THR A 54 -1.77 -5.10 3.88
CA THR A 54 -2.46 -6.09 3.04
C THR A 54 -2.96 -7.28 3.87
N TYR A 55 -3.77 -8.14 3.27
CA TYR A 55 -3.95 -9.51 3.78
C TYR A 55 -2.71 -10.37 3.48
N PRO A 56 -2.47 -11.46 4.24
CA PRO A 56 -1.38 -12.40 3.97
C PRO A 56 -1.38 -12.97 2.56
N ASP A 57 -2.57 -13.29 2.02
CA ASP A 57 -2.75 -13.97 0.72
C ASP A 57 -3.05 -13.00 -0.43
N ASP A 58 -2.92 -11.69 -0.22
CA ASP A 58 -3.14 -10.70 -1.27
C ASP A 58 -2.04 -10.77 -2.34
N ALA A 59 -2.43 -10.60 -3.61
CA ALA A 59 -1.48 -10.59 -4.73
C ALA A 59 -0.40 -9.52 -4.55
N LEU A 60 -0.75 -8.33 -4.06
CA LEU A 60 0.22 -7.27 -3.76
C LEU A 60 1.21 -7.69 -2.66
N SER A 61 0.77 -8.41 -1.63
CA SER A 61 1.66 -8.92 -0.57
C SER A 61 2.72 -9.87 -1.14
N ALA A 62 2.28 -10.80 -2.00
CA ALA A 62 3.21 -11.70 -2.69
C ALA A 62 4.18 -10.96 -3.62
N GLN A 63 3.73 -9.90 -4.30
CA GLN A 63 4.61 -9.07 -5.12
C GLN A 63 5.63 -8.29 -4.28
N LEU A 64 5.21 -7.69 -3.17
CA LEU A 64 6.11 -6.95 -2.27
C LEU A 64 7.16 -7.86 -1.63
N ALA A 65 6.82 -9.12 -1.34
CA ALA A 65 7.78 -10.12 -0.86
C ALA A 65 8.86 -10.47 -1.90
N CYS A 66 8.55 -10.31 -3.20
CA CYS A 66 9.48 -10.59 -4.30
C CYS A 66 10.19 -9.33 -4.80
N ALA A 67 9.57 -8.16 -4.64
CA ALA A 67 10.12 -6.87 -5.00
C ALA A 67 11.23 -6.50 -4.01
N GLY A 68 12.37 -6.02 -4.50
CA GLY A 68 13.36 -5.39 -3.63
C GLY A 68 12.83 -4.06 -3.09
N GLY A 69 13.37 -3.57 -1.97
CA GLY A 69 13.02 -2.25 -1.44
C GLY A 69 11.82 -2.23 -0.49
N TRP A 70 11.31 -3.39 -0.07
CA TRP A 70 10.26 -3.52 0.95
C TRP A 70 10.63 -4.57 1.99
N GLU A 71 10.42 -4.24 3.26
CA GLU A 71 10.62 -5.12 4.41
C GLU A 71 9.27 -5.45 5.05
N GLU A 72 9.08 -6.71 5.45
CA GLU A 72 7.94 -7.14 6.26
C GLU A 72 8.19 -6.73 7.72
N ALA A 73 7.50 -5.68 8.19
CA ALA A 73 7.60 -5.21 9.57
C ALA A 73 6.68 -5.96 10.54
N TYR A 74 5.60 -6.57 10.02
CA TYR A 74 4.63 -7.32 10.82
C TYR A 74 3.85 -8.32 9.96
N ARG A 75 3.49 -9.47 10.56
CA ARG A 75 2.58 -10.46 9.98
C ARG A 75 1.81 -11.21 11.07
N ASP A 76 0.51 -11.37 10.85
CA ASP A 76 -0.35 -12.31 11.59
C ASP A 76 -1.31 -13.04 10.63
N GLU A 77 -2.34 -13.69 11.18
CA GLU A 77 -3.35 -14.43 10.41
C GLU A 77 -4.25 -13.51 9.56
N VAL A 78 -4.27 -12.20 9.80
CA VAL A 78 -5.19 -11.24 9.20
C VAL A 78 -4.48 -10.20 8.35
N ALA A 79 -3.26 -9.82 8.71
CA ALA A 79 -2.59 -8.65 8.15
C ALA A 79 -1.09 -8.86 7.96
N VAL A 80 -0.55 -8.14 6.98
CA VAL A 80 0.89 -7.95 6.77
C VAL A 80 1.15 -6.45 6.61
N ILE A 81 2.17 -5.95 7.30
CA ILE A 81 2.64 -4.57 7.15
C ILE A 81 4.00 -4.62 6.45
N TRP A 82 4.05 -3.96 5.29
CA TRP A 82 5.26 -3.73 4.53
C TRP A 82 5.73 -2.30 4.73
N VAL A 83 7.02 -2.11 4.99
CA VAL A 83 7.66 -0.80 5.08
C VAL A 83 8.68 -0.66 3.95
N ARG A 84 8.74 0.52 3.34
CA ARG A 84 9.74 0.76 2.29
C ARG A 84 11.12 0.77 2.93
N GLU A 85 12.05 -0.01 2.38
CA GLU A 85 13.45 0.09 2.78
C GLU A 85 13.92 1.51 2.45
N GLU A 86 14.44 2.23 3.44
CA GLU A 86 15.15 3.45 3.13
C GLU A 86 16.39 3.07 2.33
N ALA A 87 16.60 3.71 1.18
CA ALA A 87 17.84 3.55 0.44
C ALA A 87 18.98 3.93 1.40
N GLY A 88 19.68 2.91 1.91
CA GLY A 88 20.84 3.08 2.77
C GLY A 88 21.81 4.06 2.10
N GLN A 89 22.20 5.08 2.86
CA GLN A 89 23.24 6.05 2.50
C GLN A 89 24.57 5.35 2.20
#